data_AF-A0AAV7HUA2-F1
#
_entry.id   AF-A0AAV7HUA2-F1
#
_cell.length_a   1.000
_cell.length_b   1.000
_cell.length_c   1.000
_cell.angle_alpha   90.00
_cell.angle_beta   90.00
_cell.angle_gamma   90.00
#
_symmetry.space_group_name_H-M   'P 1'
#
loop_
_entity.id
_entity.type
_entity.pdbx_description
1 polymer ?
#
loop_
_entity_poly.entity_id
_entity_poly.type
_entity_poly.pdbx_seq_one_letter_code
_entity_poly.pdbx_strand_id
1 'polypeptide(L)'
;MKISAKLWSFLAAILVTLTFADKTPDFKINTLTINNTPDNPYFENWSAEISESGDRFSLLFPIKKDYPENMMFGFAAELNGRHVLSMEMSVCDGLEAGLADQSMLDHVYPPDTLHLSCPVKAGDYELRDYSFSADNIPFQLAAGDLFVKFFNFEPNGEPIITITMEGWLLTQRSTMDNIAGILRAMYCGFIDSLKGATVLFYMDKQINERILKNSPAKVPLKKDSGLNNSPAKLKEQKESKILKRTIQCCMLNGGVFWASIFIFECGLLPFLKYLLTIIFGHSPGMGMFVWSWMKPFLSLTFGTVWVLPLFLLSRIVNSLWFQDIAESAYRHRQGRPLLLSSVSKLVADTLFSILVQALFLGQGMLVSQVPLPAIGELLELIHMCLLYALYAFEYKWFNMGWELHRRLTFIEANWPYFVGFGFPLAVLTQLPNSHVISGCVFSILFPLFIVSGNEAQPVTGVCDCPLKLFSPVIAIANTLFNKTIGPANRR
;
A
#
# COMPACT_ATOMS: atom_id res chain seq x y z
N MET A 1 -13.40 -26.75 4.59
CA MET A 1 -12.26 -27.21 3.77
C MET A 1 -11.67 -26.12 2.87
N LYS A 2 -12.38 -25.51 1.89
CA LYS A 2 -11.74 -24.51 0.99
C LYS A 2 -11.12 -23.29 1.71
N ILE A 3 -11.75 -22.78 2.77
CA ILE A 3 -11.27 -21.60 3.53
C ILE A 3 -9.91 -21.87 4.20
N SER A 4 -9.74 -23.05 4.82
CA SER A 4 -8.47 -23.37 5.48
C SER A 4 -7.33 -23.52 4.48
N ALA A 5 -7.55 -24.19 3.34
CA ALA A 5 -6.52 -24.38 2.32
C ALA A 5 -5.95 -23.04 1.79
N LYS A 6 -6.82 -22.07 1.50
CA LYS A 6 -6.41 -20.74 1.00
C LYS A 6 -5.74 -19.86 2.07
N LEU A 7 -6.15 -20.00 3.33
CA LEU A 7 -5.49 -19.33 4.45
C LEU A 7 -4.09 -19.95 4.70
N TRP A 8 -3.98 -21.27 4.64
CA TRP A 8 -2.70 -21.98 4.80
C TRP A 8 -1.72 -21.73 3.65
N SER A 9 -2.17 -21.62 2.39
CA SER A 9 -1.28 -21.28 1.27
C SER A 9 -0.77 -19.84 1.35
N PHE A 10 -1.61 -18.89 1.79
CA PHE A 10 -1.19 -17.52 2.07
C PHE A 10 -0.17 -17.44 3.23
N LEU A 11 -0.43 -18.12 4.34
CA LEU A 11 0.51 -18.23 5.46
C LEU A 11 1.81 -18.93 5.06
N ALA A 12 1.75 -19.98 4.23
CA ALA A 12 2.94 -20.67 3.71
C ALA A 12 3.76 -19.80 2.74
N ALA A 13 3.13 -18.92 1.96
CA ALA A 13 3.84 -17.98 1.09
C ALA A 13 4.54 -16.85 1.87
N ILE A 14 3.91 -16.40 2.95
CA ILE A 14 4.56 -15.55 3.96
C ILE A 14 5.73 -16.33 4.58
N LEU A 15 5.57 -17.63 4.87
CA LEU A 15 6.66 -18.49 5.36
C LEU A 15 7.80 -18.69 4.35
N VAL A 16 7.51 -18.77 3.05
CA VAL A 16 8.53 -18.88 2.00
C VAL A 16 9.29 -17.56 1.79
N THR A 17 8.62 -16.42 1.92
CA THR A 17 9.31 -15.11 1.94
C THR A 17 10.08 -14.85 3.24
N LEU A 18 9.69 -15.50 4.35
CA LEU A 18 10.45 -15.57 5.61
C LEU A 18 11.74 -16.41 5.52
N THR A 19 11.78 -17.47 4.70
CA THR A 19 12.92 -18.42 4.67
C THR A 19 14.11 -18.03 3.79
N PHE A 20 14.05 -16.92 3.06
CA PHE A 20 15.12 -16.48 2.14
C PHE A 20 15.68 -15.09 2.47
N ALA A 21 15.67 -14.70 3.74
CA ALA A 21 15.96 -13.35 4.20
C ALA A 21 17.21 -13.28 5.12
N ASP A 22 18.39 -13.42 4.51
CA ASP A 22 19.71 -13.22 5.16
C ASP A 22 19.97 -11.74 5.55
N LYS A 23 21.09 -11.51 6.27
CA LYS A 23 21.53 -10.23 6.88
C LYS A 23 22.85 -9.74 6.24
N THR A 24 23.40 -8.55 6.49
CA THR A 24 23.13 -7.43 7.43
C THR A 24 23.38 -6.08 6.70
N PRO A 25 22.87 -4.93 7.19
CA PRO A 25 23.38 -3.63 6.75
C PRO A 25 24.70 -3.27 7.45
N ASP A 26 25.83 -3.71 6.90
CA ASP A 26 27.16 -3.32 7.41
C ASP A 26 27.82 -2.32 6.44
N PHE A 27 28.40 -1.22 6.94
CA PHE A 27 29.35 -0.44 6.15
C PHE A 27 30.68 -1.22 6.13
N LYS A 28 31.08 -1.73 4.96
CA LYS A 28 32.33 -2.47 4.83
C LYS A 28 33.44 -1.56 4.35
N ILE A 29 34.38 -1.28 5.24
CA ILE A 29 35.58 -0.49 4.99
C ILE A 29 36.54 -1.35 4.16
N ASN A 30 36.85 -0.91 2.95
CA ASN A 30 37.87 -1.52 2.08
C ASN A 30 39.23 -0.86 2.31
N THR A 31 39.23 0.47 2.48
CA THR A 31 40.44 1.29 2.63
C THR A 31 40.23 2.30 3.74
N LEU A 32 41.22 2.46 4.63
CA LEU A 32 41.29 3.53 5.60
C LEU A 32 42.70 4.11 5.52
N THR A 33 42.81 5.39 5.23
CA THR A 33 44.09 6.11 5.16
C THR A 33 44.08 7.32 6.07
N ILE A 34 45.23 7.60 6.67
CA ILE A 34 45.43 8.79 7.51
C ILE A 34 46.60 9.58 6.94
N ASN A 35 46.34 10.84 6.61
CA ASN A 35 47.36 11.81 6.25
C ASN A 35 47.64 12.69 7.48
N ASN A 36 48.86 12.59 8.00
CA ASN A 36 49.35 13.38 9.13
C ASN A 36 50.25 14.50 8.59
N THR A 37 49.88 15.76 8.81
CA THR A 37 50.73 16.90 8.42
C THR A 37 51.95 16.95 9.34
N PRO A 38 53.19 16.87 8.80
CA PRO A 38 54.41 16.83 9.59
C PRO A 38 54.61 18.13 10.39
N ASP A 39 55.35 18.02 11.50
CA ASP A 39 55.75 19.13 12.36
C ASP A 39 54.62 20.02 12.92
N ASN A 40 53.39 19.49 12.96
CA ASN A 40 52.26 20.18 13.57
C ASN A 40 52.35 20.18 15.12
N PRO A 41 51.82 21.23 15.80
CA PRO A 41 51.98 21.42 17.24
C PRO A 41 50.90 20.73 18.11
N TYR A 42 49.89 20.07 17.53
CA TYR A 42 48.74 19.52 18.26
C TYR A 42 48.71 18.00 18.34
N PHE A 43 49.26 17.30 17.34
CA PHE A 43 49.08 15.86 17.18
C PHE A 43 50.40 15.14 16.94
N GLU A 44 50.51 13.92 17.47
CA GLU A 44 51.45 12.92 16.95
C GLU A 44 50.85 12.20 15.74
N ASN A 45 51.59 11.26 15.15
CA ASN A 45 51.11 10.54 13.96
C ASN A 45 49.96 9.61 14.35
N TRP A 46 48.76 9.93 13.88
CA TRP A 46 47.60 9.04 14.01
C TRP A 46 47.75 7.84 13.08
N SER A 47 47.29 6.67 13.54
CA SER A 47 47.33 5.42 12.78
C SER A 47 46.05 4.63 13.02
N ALA A 48 45.65 3.80 12.06
CA ALA A 48 44.44 3.00 12.18
C ALA A 48 44.61 1.64 11.49
N GLU A 49 43.86 0.67 11.98
CA GLU A 49 43.83 -0.71 11.51
C GLU A 49 42.38 -1.12 11.22
N ILE A 50 42.17 -1.93 10.19
CA ILE A 50 40.87 -2.48 9.83
C ILE A 50 40.88 -3.98 10.14
N SER A 51 39.79 -4.48 10.72
CA SER A 51 39.52 -5.91 10.87
C SER A 51 39.57 -6.67 9.54
N GLU A 52 39.94 -7.96 9.56
CA GLU A 52 39.98 -8.82 8.35
C GLU A 52 38.63 -8.89 7.59
N SER A 53 37.52 -8.66 8.29
CA SER A 53 36.15 -8.65 7.77
C SER A 53 35.67 -7.31 7.20
N GLY A 54 36.41 -6.21 7.45
CA GLY A 54 36.08 -4.86 7.02
C GLY A 54 34.92 -4.19 7.78
N ASP A 55 34.36 -4.83 8.81
CA ASP A 55 33.20 -4.36 9.57
C ASP A 55 33.56 -3.47 10.77
N ARG A 56 34.83 -3.52 11.20
CA ARG A 56 35.38 -2.77 12.35
C ARG A 56 36.73 -2.16 12.04
N PHE A 57 37.04 -1.06 12.73
CA PHE A 57 38.36 -0.45 12.72
C PHE A 57 38.78 -0.02 14.13
N SER A 58 40.09 0.11 14.32
CA SER A 58 40.70 0.73 15.49
C SER A 58 41.52 1.95 15.06
N LEU A 59 41.51 3.02 15.85
CA LEU A 59 42.18 4.29 15.56
C LEU A 59 42.98 4.74 16.79
N LEU A 60 44.28 4.94 16.62
CA LEU A 60 45.18 5.59 17.56
C LEU A 60 45.28 7.08 17.20
N PHE A 61 44.86 7.95 18.12
CA PHE A 61 44.77 9.40 17.91
C PHE A 61 45.42 10.23 19.04
N PRO A 62 46.76 10.13 19.21
CA PRO A 62 47.50 10.88 20.22
C PRO A 62 47.48 12.41 20.01
N ILE A 63 47.30 13.15 21.11
CA ILE A 63 47.17 14.61 21.16
C ILE A 63 48.30 15.19 22.03
N LYS A 64 49.24 15.93 21.42
CA LYS A 64 50.40 16.57 22.08
C LYS A 64 50.01 17.74 23.00
N LYS A 65 48.94 18.45 22.65
CA LYS A 65 48.57 19.74 23.24
C LYS A 65 47.06 19.90 23.24
N ASP A 66 46.52 20.41 24.35
CA ASP A 66 45.11 20.79 24.48
C ASP A 66 44.60 21.54 23.24
N TYR A 67 43.41 21.16 22.77
CA TYR A 67 42.79 21.81 21.63
C TYR A 67 42.51 23.29 21.96
N PRO A 68 42.80 24.23 21.05
CA PRO A 68 42.33 25.59 21.20
C PRO A 68 40.80 25.60 21.05
N GLU A 69 40.12 26.53 21.74
CA GLU A 69 38.64 26.63 21.75
C GLU A 69 38.03 26.78 20.34
N ASN A 70 38.80 27.31 19.40
CA ASN A 70 38.42 27.52 18.00
C ASN A 70 38.92 26.40 17.05
N MET A 71 39.38 25.26 17.56
CA MET A 71 39.80 24.13 16.72
C MET A 71 38.63 23.64 15.86
N MET A 72 38.83 23.53 14.54
CA MET A 72 37.79 23.12 13.60
C MET A 72 37.87 21.63 13.28
N PHE A 73 36.69 21.06 13.04
CA PHE A 73 36.48 19.71 12.55
C PHE A 73 35.57 19.77 11.31
N GLY A 74 36.00 19.07 10.26
CA GLY A 74 35.28 18.93 9.01
C GLY A 74 34.95 17.47 8.71
N PHE A 75 33.77 17.26 8.14
CA PHE A 75 33.29 15.99 7.63
C PHE A 75 32.79 16.20 6.21
N ALA A 76 33.20 15.35 5.27
CA ALA A 76 32.65 15.29 3.92
C ALA A 76 32.37 13.83 3.54
N ALA A 77 31.24 13.59 2.87
CA ALA A 77 30.85 12.27 2.38
C ALA A 77 30.39 12.32 0.93
N GLU A 78 30.83 11.35 0.14
CA GLU A 78 30.41 11.14 -1.26
C GLU A 78 29.87 9.72 -1.44
N LEU A 79 28.76 9.57 -2.17
CA LEU A 79 28.13 8.29 -2.47
C LEU A 79 28.05 8.11 -3.98
N ASN A 80 28.61 7.02 -4.50
CA ASN A 80 28.73 6.74 -5.94
C ASN A 80 29.33 7.92 -6.73
N GLY A 81 30.38 8.56 -6.18
CA GLY A 81 31.05 9.72 -6.76
C GLY A 81 30.21 11.00 -6.79
N ARG A 82 29.19 11.11 -5.93
CA ARG A 82 28.39 12.33 -5.73
C ARG A 82 28.51 12.81 -4.30
N HIS A 83 28.90 14.07 -4.12
CA HIS A 83 28.90 14.74 -2.83
C HIS A 83 27.51 14.71 -2.18
N VAL A 84 27.42 14.11 -1.00
CA VAL A 84 26.19 13.92 -0.22
C VAL A 84 26.04 15.02 0.82
N LEU A 85 27.07 15.19 1.66
CA LEU A 85 27.06 16.06 2.82
C LEU A 85 28.48 16.55 3.07
N SER A 86 28.62 17.83 3.37
CA SER A 86 29.81 18.38 4.01
C SER A 86 29.37 19.31 5.14
N MET A 87 30.09 19.26 6.25
CA MET A 87 29.91 20.15 7.40
C MET A 87 31.28 20.52 7.96
N GLU A 88 31.38 21.74 8.48
CA GLU A 88 32.52 22.22 9.25
C GLU A 88 31.98 22.95 10.49
N MET A 89 32.56 22.68 11.65
CA MET A 89 32.19 23.31 12.94
C MET A 89 33.38 23.29 13.89
N SER A 90 33.31 23.98 15.03
CA SER A 90 34.33 23.80 16.06
C SER A 90 34.19 22.40 16.69
N VAL A 91 35.30 21.82 17.13
CA VAL A 91 35.30 20.54 17.85
C VAL A 91 34.43 20.65 19.12
N CYS A 92 34.46 21.80 19.79
CA CYS A 92 33.71 22.03 21.03
C CYS A 92 32.20 22.05 20.79
N ASP A 93 31.73 22.80 19.78
CA ASP A 93 30.31 22.81 19.40
C ASP A 93 29.84 21.39 19.02
N GLY A 94 30.70 20.62 18.34
CA GLY A 94 30.40 19.25 17.94
C GLY A 94 30.27 18.26 19.10
N LEU A 95 31.15 18.37 20.11
CA LEU A 95 31.06 17.57 21.33
C LEU A 95 29.82 17.94 22.16
N GLU A 96 29.53 19.24 22.32
CA GLU A 96 28.31 19.70 23.01
C GLU A 96 27.02 19.31 22.27
N ALA A 97 27.05 19.26 20.94
CA ALA A 97 25.94 18.79 20.10
C ALA A 97 25.77 17.26 20.09
N GLY A 98 26.66 16.50 20.72
CA GLY A 98 26.57 15.04 20.83
C GLY A 98 26.96 14.28 19.55
N LEU A 99 27.87 14.81 18.72
CA LEU A 99 28.41 14.10 17.55
C LEU A 99 29.22 12.84 17.93
N ALA A 100 29.82 12.83 19.12
CA ALA A 100 30.36 11.63 19.73
C ALA A 100 29.28 10.99 20.60
N ASP A 101 28.60 9.97 20.07
CA ASP A 101 27.58 9.24 20.83
C ASP A 101 28.21 8.35 21.90
N GLN A 102 27.39 7.89 22.85
CA GLN A 102 27.86 7.05 23.94
C GLN A 102 28.39 5.69 23.44
N SER A 103 27.89 5.20 22.30
CA SER A 103 28.38 3.99 21.64
C SER A 103 29.84 4.11 21.20
N MET A 104 30.24 5.24 20.60
CA MET A 104 31.64 5.48 20.25
C MET A 104 32.51 5.67 21.48
N LEU A 105 32.02 6.38 22.51
CA LEU A 105 32.79 6.65 23.74
C LEU A 105 33.07 5.38 24.55
N ASP A 106 32.16 4.41 24.57
CA ASP A 106 32.37 3.09 25.21
C ASP A 106 33.55 2.30 24.59
N HIS A 107 34.01 2.69 23.38
CA HIS A 107 35.14 2.08 22.67
C HIS A 107 36.43 2.92 22.77
N VAL A 108 36.43 4.08 23.44
CA VAL A 108 37.60 4.95 23.62
C VAL A 108 38.38 4.59 24.89
N TYR A 109 39.69 4.48 24.75
CA TYR A 109 40.66 4.19 25.80
C TYR A 109 41.68 5.33 25.95
N PRO A 110 42.15 5.63 27.17
CA PRO A 110 41.66 5.08 28.45
C PRO A 110 40.22 5.54 28.77
N PRO A 111 39.39 4.68 29.39
CA PRO A 111 38.04 5.05 29.77
C PRO A 111 38.05 6.20 30.79
N ASP A 112 36.95 6.97 30.83
CA ASP A 112 36.74 8.13 31.70
C ASP A 112 37.72 9.32 31.53
N THR A 113 38.53 9.39 30.46
CA THR A 113 39.42 10.55 30.21
C THR A 113 38.91 11.50 29.12
N LEU A 114 38.32 10.98 28.03
CA LEU A 114 37.72 11.79 26.97
C LEU A 114 36.30 12.24 27.37
N HIS A 115 36.20 13.03 28.44
CA HIS A 115 34.95 13.72 28.76
C HIS A 115 34.58 14.68 27.62
N LEU A 116 33.29 14.71 27.24
CA LEU A 116 32.68 15.64 26.25
C LEU A 116 32.78 17.14 26.64
N SER A 117 33.55 17.49 27.67
CA SER A 117 33.79 18.86 28.12
C SER A 117 35.00 19.47 27.40
N CYS A 118 34.79 20.51 26.61
CA CYS A 118 35.91 21.27 26.06
C CYS A 118 36.67 22.08 27.14
N PRO A 119 37.97 22.36 26.96
CA PRO A 119 38.82 21.95 25.83
C PRO A 119 39.27 20.49 25.92
N VAL A 120 39.35 19.82 24.75
CA VAL A 120 39.90 18.46 24.63
C VAL A 120 41.36 18.46 25.11
N LYS A 121 41.70 17.55 26.02
CA LYS A 121 42.99 17.51 26.71
C LYS A 121 44.04 16.70 25.96
N ALA A 122 45.30 17.14 26.05
CA ALA A 122 46.44 16.36 25.62
C ALA A 122 46.47 14.97 26.30
N GLY A 123 46.84 13.95 25.54
CA GLY A 123 46.83 12.55 25.98
C GLY A 123 46.88 11.57 24.80
N ASP A 124 47.18 10.31 25.13
CA ASP A 124 47.17 9.20 24.19
C ASP A 124 45.79 8.54 24.21
N TYR A 125 45.07 8.63 23.10
CA TYR A 125 43.71 8.09 22.95
C TYR A 125 43.65 7.02 21.87
N GLU A 126 42.82 6.01 22.10
CA GLU A 126 42.64 4.87 21.20
C GLU A 126 41.16 4.48 21.12
N LEU A 127 40.59 4.44 19.93
CA LEU A 127 39.27 3.87 19.64
C LEU A 127 39.49 2.42 19.20
N ARG A 128 38.89 1.43 19.89
CA ARG A 128 39.10 0.00 19.62
C ARG A 128 37.88 -0.68 19.04
N ASP A 129 38.07 -1.50 18.02
CA ASP A 129 37.07 -2.43 17.45
C ASP A 129 35.72 -1.78 17.10
N TYR A 130 35.71 -0.49 16.77
CA TYR A 130 34.49 0.27 16.55
C TYR A 130 33.88 -0.04 15.18
N SER A 131 32.56 -0.18 15.13
CA SER A 131 31.78 -0.43 13.91
C SER A 131 30.84 0.73 13.61
N PHE A 132 30.79 1.15 12.35
CA PHE A 132 30.04 2.34 11.96
C PHE A 132 28.56 2.00 11.72
N SER A 133 27.67 2.34 12.65
CA SER A 133 26.22 2.17 12.44
C SER A 133 25.65 3.24 11.51
N ALA A 134 24.88 2.79 10.51
CA ALA A 134 24.14 3.68 9.61
C ALA A 134 22.97 4.42 10.30
N ASP A 135 22.56 3.99 11.51
CA ASP A 135 21.49 4.65 12.28
C ASP A 135 21.83 6.10 12.66
N ASN A 136 23.13 6.42 12.77
CA ASN A 136 23.63 7.75 13.11
C ASN A 136 23.70 8.70 11.89
N ILE A 137 23.32 8.24 10.68
CA ILE A 137 23.26 9.07 9.48
C ILE A 137 21.84 9.66 9.33
N PRO A 138 21.64 10.98 9.39
CA PRO A 138 20.30 11.60 9.41
C PRO A 138 19.50 11.52 8.09
N PHE A 139 19.97 10.75 7.09
CA PHE A 139 19.37 10.65 5.77
C PHE A 139 19.36 9.21 5.24
N GLN A 140 18.27 8.83 4.56
CA GLN A 140 18.18 7.56 3.84
C GLN A 140 19.10 7.57 2.61
N LEU A 141 20.29 7.02 2.77
CA LEU A 141 21.23 6.78 1.67
C LEU A 141 20.87 5.50 0.91
N ALA A 142 21.17 5.46 -0.39
CA ALA A 142 21.08 4.24 -1.20
C ALA A 142 22.38 3.42 -1.05
N ALA A 143 22.34 2.11 -1.36
CA ALA A 143 23.57 1.32 -1.45
C ALA A 143 24.52 1.87 -2.53
N GLY A 144 25.82 1.68 -2.29
CA GLY A 144 26.86 2.07 -3.23
C GLY A 144 28.22 2.26 -2.59
N ASP A 145 29.17 2.71 -3.40
CA ASP A 145 30.50 3.12 -2.98
C ASP A 145 30.37 4.39 -2.12
N LEU A 146 30.75 4.32 -0.85
CA LEU A 146 30.74 5.44 0.09
C LEU A 146 32.18 5.83 0.43
N PHE A 147 32.50 7.08 0.14
CA PHE A 147 33.74 7.75 0.49
C PHE A 147 33.44 8.74 1.63
N VAL A 148 34.19 8.65 2.73
CA VAL A 148 34.04 9.53 3.89
C VAL A 148 35.39 10.14 4.26
N LYS A 149 35.42 11.44 4.51
CA LYS A 149 36.61 12.20 4.86
C LYS A 149 36.36 13.01 6.12
N PHE A 150 37.14 12.73 7.16
CA PHE A 150 37.20 13.52 8.39
C PHE A 150 38.49 14.33 8.39
N PHE A 151 38.47 15.58 8.85
CA PHE A 151 39.66 16.41 8.93
C PHE A 151 39.62 17.42 10.06
N ASN A 152 40.78 17.72 10.64
CA ASN A 152 40.96 18.68 11.72
C ASN A 152 41.89 19.81 11.28
N PHE A 153 41.52 21.05 11.57
CA PHE A 153 42.23 22.25 11.08
C PHE A 153 42.08 23.43 12.04
N GLU A 154 43.03 24.38 11.99
CA GLU A 154 42.84 25.70 12.62
C GLU A 154 41.93 26.58 11.73
N PRO A 155 41.20 27.57 12.27
CA PRO A 155 40.37 28.46 11.46
C PRO A 155 41.14 29.16 10.35
N ASN A 156 40.73 28.93 9.10
CA ASN A 156 41.39 29.38 7.86
C ASN A 156 42.78 28.76 7.60
N GLY A 157 43.18 27.72 8.33
CA GLY A 157 44.37 26.91 8.08
C GLY A 157 44.07 25.71 7.17
N GLU A 158 45.13 25.03 6.73
CA GLU A 158 45.03 23.75 6.01
C GLU A 158 44.75 22.57 6.97
N PRO A 159 44.19 21.45 6.48
CA PRO A 159 44.04 20.23 7.26
C PRO A 159 45.34 19.73 7.89
N ILE A 160 45.33 19.62 9.22
CA ILE A 160 46.46 19.13 10.02
C ILE A 160 46.44 17.60 10.07
N ILE A 161 45.25 17.02 10.18
CA ILE A 161 45.02 15.59 10.01
C ILE A 161 43.84 15.39 9.07
N THR A 162 43.91 14.35 8.25
CA THR A 162 42.81 13.87 7.42
C THR A 162 42.72 12.36 7.52
N ILE A 163 41.57 11.84 7.96
CA ILE A 163 41.20 10.42 7.87
C ILE A 163 40.29 10.26 6.66
N THR A 164 40.61 9.32 5.77
CA THR A 164 39.77 8.99 4.61
C THR A 164 39.40 7.51 4.67
N MET A 165 38.10 7.23 4.61
CA MET A 165 37.51 5.89 4.64
C MET A 165 36.80 5.64 3.31
N GLU A 166 37.13 4.54 2.65
CA GLU A 166 36.47 4.07 1.43
C GLU A 166 35.86 2.70 1.70
N GLY A 167 34.60 2.54 1.34
CA GLY A 167 33.90 1.29 1.59
C GLY A 167 32.57 1.15 0.85
N TRP A 168 31.91 0.02 1.06
CA TRP A 168 30.61 -0.25 0.48
C TRP A 168 29.50 -0.10 1.52
N LEU A 169 28.53 0.77 1.25
CA LEU A 169 27.35 0.94 2.10
C LEU A 169 26.28 -0.12 1.73
N LEU A 170 26.07 -1.10 2.60
CA LEU A 170 24.98 -2.06 2.46
C LEU A 170 23.67 -1.44 2.99
N THR A 171 22.73 -1.11 2.09
CA THR A 171 21.35 -0.77 2.53
C THR A 171 20.55 -2.03 2.78
N GLN A 172 20.17 -2.27 4.03
CA GLN A 172 19.04 -3.13 4.35
C GLN A 172 18.39 -2.72 5.67
N ARG A 173 17.14 -2.23 5.62
CA ARG A 173 16.23 -2.32 6.77
C ARG A 173 16.18 -3.79 7.21
N SER A 174 16.23 -4.06 8.52
CA SER A 174 16.36 -5.44 9.02
C SER A 174 15.26 -6.35 8.45
N THR A 175 15.59 -7.60 8.15
CA THR A 175 14.62 -8.51 7.51
C THR A 175 13.41 -8.76 8.42
N MET A 176 13.62 -8.82 9.73
CA MET A 176 12.53 -8.93 10.71
C MET A 176 11.66 -7.66 10.76
N ASP A 177 12.22 -6.46 10.63
CA ASP A 177 11.43 -5.21 10.55
C ASP A 177 10.69 -5.06 9.22
N ASN A 178 11.29 -5.51 8.11
CA ASN A 178 10.61 -5.58 6.82
C ASN A 178 9.40 -6.53 6.87
N ILE A 179 9.58 -7.72 7.43
CA ILE A 179 8.52 -8.71 7.61
C ILE A 179 7.44 -8.19 8.58
N ALA A 180 7.83 -7.66 9.73
CA ALA A 180 6.90 -7.08 10.70
C ALA A 180 6.16 -5.88 10.10
N GLY A 181 6.82 -5.05 9.30
CA GLY A 181 6.24 -3.95 8.53
C GLY A 181 5.24 -4.41 7.47
N ILE A 182 5.57 -5.43 6.69
CA ILE A 182 4.69 -6.07 5.70
C ILE A 182 3.46 -6.66 6.39
N LEU A 183 3.64 -7.45 7.45
CA LEU A 183 2.56 -8.07 8.23
C LEU A 183 1.66 -7.02 8.90
N ARG A 184 2.26 -5.97 9.49
CA ARG A 184 1.54 -4.84 10.07
C ARG A 184 0.75 -4.08 9.01
N ALA A 185 1.31 -3.83 7.84
CA ALA A 185 0.61 -3.16 6.74
C ALA A 185 -0.56 -4.01 6.21
N MET A 186 -0.35 -5.31 6.01
CA MET A 186 -1.41 -6.26 5.67
C MET A 186 -2.53 -6.27 6.73
N TYR A 187 -2.17 -6.35 8.01
CA TYR A 187 -3.12 -6.33 9.11
C TYR A 187 -3.90 -5.00 9.19
N CYS A 188 -3.21 -3.86 9.07
CA CYS A 188 -3.85 -2.55 9.01
C CYS A 188 -4.82 -2.44 7.83
N GLY A 189 -4.43 -2.91 6.64
CA GLY A 189 -5.31 -2.94 5.47
C GLY A 189 -6.55 -3.82 5.69
N PHE A 190 -6.36 -5.02 6.23
CA PHE A 190 -7.44 -5.93 6.60
C PHE A 190 -8.42 -5.27 7.58
N ILE A 191 -7.91 -4.69 8.67
CA ILE A 191 -8.72 -4.00 9.67
C ILE A 191 -9.46 -2.78 9.10
N ASP A 192 -8.79 -1.97 8.27
CA ASP A 192 -9.43 -0.81 7.61
C ASP A 192 -10.55 -1.23 6.65
N SER A 193 -10.38 -2.35 5.93
CA SER A 193 -11.41 -2.87 5.03
C SER A 193 -12.74 -3.20 5.74
N LEU A 194 -12.69 -3.62 7.02
CA LEU A 194 -13.86 -3.99 7.81
C LEU A 194 -14.59 -2.80 8.45
N LYS A 195 -13.96 -1.61 8.54
CA LYS A 195 -14.55 -0.43 9.21
C LYS A 195 -15.75 0.17 8.48
N GLY A 196 -15.90 -0.08 7.18
CA GLY A 196 -16.88 0.57 6.32
C GLY A 196 -18.33 0.43 6.75
N ALA A 197 -18.72 -0.70 7.36
CA ALA A 197 -20.07 -0.86 7.93
C ALA A 197 -20.31 0.09 9.12
N THR A 198 -19.40 0.10 10.08
CA THR A 198 -19.46 0.97 11.27
C THR A 198 -19.47 2.44 10.87
N VAL A 199 -18.61 2.83 9.92
CA VAL A 199 -18.57 4.19 9.38
C VAL A 199 -19.88 4.54 8.67
N LEU A 200 -20.41 3.66 7.82
CA LEU A 200 -21.65 3.93 7.07
C LEU A 200 -22.81 4.26 8.01
N PHE A 201 -22.98 3.48 9.09
CA PHE A 201 -24.01 3.75 10.11
C PHE A 201 -23.73 5.04 10.90
N TYR A 202 -22.47 5.31 11.25
CA TYR A 202 -22.07 6.54 11.95
C TYR A 202 -22.33 7.79 11.11
N MET A 203 -21.97 7.75 9.82
CA MET A 203 -22.24 8.82 8.86
C MET A 203 -23.74 9.07 8.72
N ASP A 204 -24.54 8.03 8.47
CA ASP A 204 -25.99 8.14 8.30
C ASP A 204 -26.66 8.72 9.57
N LYS A 205 -26.22 8.28 10.76
CA LYS A 205 -26.65 8.84 12.04
C LYS A 205 -26.32 10.34 12.14
N GLN A 206 -25.09 10.76 11.85
CA GLN A 206 -24.72 12.18 11.87
C GLN A 206 -25.54 13.02 10.87
N ILE A 207 -25.79 12.49 9.67
CA ILE A 207 -26.57 13.16 8.64
C ILE A 207 -28.01 13.36 9.11
N ASN A 208 -28.64 12.30 9.64
CA ASN A 208 -30.00 12.37 10.17
C ASN A 208 -30.11 13.31 11.39
N GLU A 209 -29.12 13.33 12.28
CA GLU A 209 -29.06 14.30 13.40
C GLU A 209 -28.96 15.75 12.92
N ARG A 210 -28.22 16.02 11.84
CA ARG A 210 -28.18 17.37 11.22
C ARG A 210 -29.53 17.75 10.62
N ILE A 211 -30.18 16.84 9.90
CA ILE A 211 -31.53 17.06 9.34
C ILE A 211 -32.57 17.30 10.44
N LEU A 212 -32.48 16.61 11.57
CA LEU A 212 -33.34 16.82 12.73
C LEU A 212 -33.09 18.18 13.39
N LYS A 213 -31.82 18.59 13.56
CA LYS A 213 -31.45 19.91 14.12
C LYS A 213 -31.82 21.08 13.19
N ASN A 214 -31.75 20.88 11.87
CA ASN A 214 -32.09 21.87 10.86
C ASN A 214 -33.58 21.84 10.44
N SER A 215 -34.39 20.93 11.00
CA SER A 215 -35.83 20.94 10.81
C SER A 215 -36.45 22.11 11.60
N PRO A 216 -37.13 23.06 10.94
CA PRO A 216 -37.73 24.18 11.66
C PRO A 216 -38.81 23.67 12.62
N ALA A 217 -38.65 23.97 13.91
CA ALA A 217 -39.73 23.81 14.88
C ALA A 217 -40.99 24.54 14.37
N LYS A 218 -42.16 23.97 14.62
CA LYS A 218 -43.46 24.39 14.05
C LYS A 218 -43.74 25.88 14.34
N VAL A 219 -43.44 26.76 13.39
CA VAL A 219 -43.96 28.13 13.31
C VAL A 219 -45.17 28.12 12.37
N PRO A 220 -46.34 28.66 12.76
CA PRO A 220 -47.55 28.58 11.97
C PRO A 220 -47.46 29.40 10.67
N LEU A 221 -48.31 29.04 9.69
CA LEU A 221 -48.28 29.54 8.32
C LEU A 221 -48.17 31.07 8.22
N LYS A 222 -47.15 31.53 7.49
CA LYS A 222 -47.34 32.64 6.54
C LYS A 222 -46.97 32.15 5.14
N LYS A 223 -47.92 32.35 4.23
CA LYS A 223 -47.88 31.93 2.84
C LYS A 223 -47.23 33.05 2.04
N ASP A 224 -45.95 32.91 1.70
CA ASP A 224 -45.30 33.84 0.78
C ASP A 224 -44.51 33.11 -0.28
N SER A 225 -44.67 33.54 -1.53
CA SER A 225 -44.21 32.85 -2.72
C SER A 225 -42.83 33.35 -3.13
N GLY A 226 -41.78 32.60 -2.78
CA GLY A 226 -40.40 32.86 -3.20
C GLY A 226 -39.65 31.57 -3.51
N LEU A 227 -39.29 31.35 -4.77
CA LEU A 227 -38.63 30.13 -5.26
C LEU A 227 -37.13 30.08 -4.90
N ASN A 228 -36.81 30.13 -3.61
CA ASN A 228 -35.44 29.98 -3.11
C ASN A 228 -35.21 28.57 -2.54
N ASN A 229 -35.08 27.59 -3.45
CA ASN A 229 -34.50 26.28 -3.11
C ASN A 229 -32.99 26.46 -2.82
N SER A 230 -32.68 26.87 -1.59
CA SER A 230 -31.29 27.05 -1.14
C SER A 230 -30.49 25.76 -1.36
N PRO A 231 -29.29 25.80 -1.99
CA PRO A 231 -28.54 24.61 -2.37
C PRO A 231 -28.17 23.71 -1.17
N ALA A 232 -28.20 24.23 0.06
CA ALA A 232 -28.07 23.43 1.28
C ALA A 232 -29.19 22.38 1.44
N LYS A 233 -30.46 22.73 1.21
CA LYS A 233 -31.59 21.80 1.36
C LYS A 233 -31.56 20.64 0.35
N LEU A 234 -31.16 20.93 -0.89
CA LEU A 234 -30.99 19.89 -1.92
C LEU A 234 -29.80 18.97 -1.62
N LYS A 235 -28.77 19.52 -0.95
CA LYS A 235 -27.54 18.82 -0.57
C LYS A 235 -27.76 17.88 0.63
N GLU A 236 -28.46 18.34 1.68
CA GLU A 236 -28.83 17.49 2.83
C GLU A 236 -29.70 16.29 2.42
N GLN A 237 -30.65 16.50 1.49
CA GLN A 237 -31.46 15.40 0.95
C GLN A 237 -30.69 14.44 0.03
N LYS A 238 -29.42 14.71 -0.33
CA LYS A 238 -28.56 13.74 -1.03
C LYS A 238 -27.83 12.83 -0.03
N GLU A 239 -27.50 13.31 1.16
CA GLU A 239 -26.66 12.60 2.12
C GLU A 239 -27.40 11.46 2.84
N SER A 240 -28.70 11.59 3.17
CA SER A 240 -29.50 10.50 3.78
C SER A 240 -29.88 9.37 2.80
N LYS A 241 -29.24 9.32 1.62
CA LYS A 241 -29.46 8.30 0.59
C LYS A 241 -28.42 7.18 0.65
N ILE A 242 -27.27 7.36 1.29
CA ILE A 242 -26.15 6.40 1.23
C ILE A 242 -26.57 5.03 1.77
N LEU A 243 -27.05 4.96 3.02
CA LEU A 243 -27.50 3.71 3.64
C LEU A 243 -28.67 3.11 2.85
N LYS A 244 -29.60 3.94 2.37
CA LYS A 244 -30.70 3.50 1.50
C LYS A 244 -30.21 2.89 0.18
N ARG A 245 -29.17 3.44 -0.46
CA ARG A 245 -28.55 2.87 -1.67
C ARG A 245 -27.84 1.55 -1.37
N THR A 246 -27.10 1.46 -0.27
CA THR A 246 -26.48 0.20 0.17
C THR A 246 -27.54 -0.88 0.44
N ILE A 247 -28.63 -0.55 1.12
CA ILE A 247 -29.75 -1.48 1.35
C ILE A 247 -30.44 -1.87 0.03
N GLN A 248 -30.66 -0.92 -0.89
CA GLN A 248 -31.20 -1.22 -2.23
C GLN A 248 -30.29 -2.17 -3.02
N CYS A 249 -28.97 -1.99 -2.93
CA CYS A 249 -27.98 -2.89 -3.51
C CYS A 249 -28.05 -4.29 -2.87
N CYS A 250 -28.12 -4.38 -1.54
CA CYS A 250 -28.27 -5.66 -0.84
C CYS A 250 -29.60 -6.36 -1.19
N MET A 251 -30.71 -5.62 -1.26
CA MET A 251 -32.03 -6.15 -1.63
C MET A 251 -32.09 -6.62 -3.08
N LEU A 252 -31.45 -5.92 -4.02
CA LEU A 252 -31.42 -6.32 -5.43
C LEU A 252 -30.56 -7.58 -5.63
N ASN A 253 -29.32 -7.55 -5.13
CA ASN A 253 -28.33 -8.59 -5.41
C ASN A 253 -28.49 -9.81 -4.49
N GLY A 254 -28.72 -9.62 -3.19
CA GLY A 254 -28.90 -10.70 -2.22
C GLY A 254 -30.36 -11.13 -2.05
N GLY A 255 -31.30 -10.19 -2.14
CA GLY A 255 -32.74 -10.47 -2.13
C GLY A 255 -33.21 -11.01 -3.48
N VAL A 256 -33.65 -10.13 -4.38
CA VAL A 256 -34.29 -10.49 -5.65
C VAL A 256 -33.47 -11.50 -6.44
N PHE A 257 -32.18 -11.21 -6.64
CA PHE A 257 -31.36 -12.02 -7.53
C PHE A 257 -30.96 -13.36 -6.90
N TRP A 258 -30.26 -13.35 -5.76
CA TRP A 258 -29.80 -14.59 -5.12
C TRP A 258 -30.95 -15.47 -4.61
N ALA A 259 -32.03 -14.90 -4.06
CA ALA A 259 -33.20 -15.68 -3.69
C ALA A 259 -33.94 -16.26 -4.90
N SER A 260 -33.97 -15.60 -6.06
CA SER A 260 -34.57 -16.20 -7.28
C SER A 260 -33.82 -17.46 -7.72
N ILE A 261 -32.48 -17.46 -7.66
CA ILE A 261 -31.65 -18.63 -7.94
C ILE A 261 -31.91 -19.74 -6.90
N PHE A 262 -31.97 -19.39 -5.61
CA PHE A 262 -32.25 -20.35 -4.55
C PHE A 262 -33.64 -20.98 -4.67
N ILE A 263 -34.68 -20.17 -4.91
CA ILE A 263 -36.05 -20.65 -5.11
C ILE A 263 -36.13 -21.55 -6.35
N PHE A 264 -35.42 -21.23 -7.42
CA PHE A 264 -35.39 -22.05 -8.63
C PHE A 264 -34.69 -23.41 -8.40
N GLU A 265 -33.45 -23.40 -7.90
CA GLU A 265 -32.61 -24.60 -7.73
C GLU A 265 -33.04 -25.49 -6.55
N CYS A 266 -33.46 -24.90 -5.44
CA CYS A 266 -33.79 -25.63 -4.20
C CYS A 266 -35.30 -25.78 -3.95
N GLY A 267 -36.14 -24.97 -4.61
CA GLY A 267 -37.60 -25.05 -4.51
C GLY A 267 -38.24 -25.67 -5.76
N LEU A 268 -38.22 -24.94 -6.88
CA LEU A 268 -38.95 -25.27 -8.10
C LEU A 268 -38.45 -26.57 -8.75
N LEU A 269 -37.14 -26.73 -8.94
CA LEU A 269 -36.60 -27.94 -9.57
C LEU A 269 -36.87 -29.21 -8.72
N PRO A 270 -36.62 -29.26 -7.39
CA PRO A 270 -36.99 -30.41 -6.56
C PRO A 270 -38.50 -30.67 -6.53
N PHE A 271 -39.33 -29.63 -6.45
CA PHE A 271 -40.78 -29.76 -6.47
C PHE A 271 -41.30 -30.35 -7.80
N LEU A 272 -40.82 -29.87 -8.94
CA LEU A 272 -41.17 -30.41 -10.26
C LEU A 272 -40.70 -31.87 -10.41
N LYS A 273 -39.50 -32.20 -9.91
CA LYS A 273 -39.02 -33.59 -9.88
C LYS A 273 -39.92 -34.48 -9.02
N TYR A 274 -40.35 -33.99 -7.86
CA TYR A 274 -41.27 -34.70 -6.97
C TYR A 274 -42.65 -34.93 -7.62
N LEU A 275 -43.22 -33.92 -8.29
CA LEU A 275 -44.45 -34.08 -9.07
C LEU A 275 -44.30 -35.13 -10.18
N LEU A 276 -43.18 -35.15 -10.91
CA LEU A 276 -42.92 -36.21 -11.89
C LEU A 276 -42.85 -37.60 -11.25
N THR A 277 -42.30 -37.75 -10.05
CA THR A 277 -42.30 -39.04 -9.34
C THR A 277 -43.69 -39.49 -8.89
N ILE A 278 -44.62 -38.56 -8.61
CA ILE A 278 -46.03 -38.89 -8.34
C ILE A 278 -46.73 -39.33 -9.64
N ILE A 279 -46.62 -38.52 -10.70
CA ILE A 279 -47.35 -38.74 -11.96
C ILE A 279 -46.87 -40.00 -12.69
N PHE A 280 -45.55 -40.21 -12.76
CA PHE A 280 -44.92 -41.33 -13.47
C PHE A 280 -44.38 -42.41 -12.53
N GLY A 281 -44.84 -42.48 -11.27
CA GLY A 281 -44.38 -43.47 -10.29
C GLY A 281 -44.58 -44.94 -10.73
N HIS A 282 -45.58 -45.20 -11.57
CA HIS A 282 -45.86 -46.50 -12.17
C HIS A 282 -44.94 -46.86 -13.35
N SER A 283 -44.20 -45.90 -13.91
CA SER A 283 -43.33 -46.06 -15.07
C SER A 283 -41.99 -45.33 -14.88
N PRO A 284 -41.10 -45.85 -14.01
CA PRO A 284 -39.90 -45.13 -13.55
C PRO A 284 -38.96 -44.65 -14.67
N GLY A 285 -38.91 -45.35 -15.81
CA GLY A 285 -38.17 -44.89 -16.99
C GLY A 285 -38.74 -43.61 -17.63
N MET A 286 -40.06 -43.45 -17.65
CA MET A 286 -40.72 -42.28 -18.25
C MET A 286 -40.47 -41.01 -17.44
N GLY A 287 -40.60 -41.09 -16.10
CA GLY A 287 -40.33 -39.96 -15.21
C GLY A 287 -38.87 -39.47 -15.30
N MET A 288 -37.91 -40.40 -15.40
CA MET A 288 -36.49 -40.06 -15.60
C MET A 288 -36.23 -39.44 -16.98
N PHE A 289 -36.84 -39.97 -18.05
CA PHE A 289 -36.71 -39.43 -19.40
C PHE A 289 -37.28 -38.01 -19.52
N VAL A 290 -38.48 -37.75 -18.99
CA VAL A 290 -39.06 -36.39 -18.98
C VAL A 290 -38.17 -35.44 -18.18
N TRP A 291 -37.66 -35.86 -17.02
CA TRP A 291 -36.76 -35.03 -16.20
C TRP A 291 -35.43 -34.70 -16.90
N SER A 292 -34.85 -35.63 -17.67
CA SER A 292 -33.54 -35.42 -18.31
C SER A 292 -33.53 -34.31 -19.36
N TRP A 293 -34.68 -34.05 -20.02
CA TRP A 293 -34.83 -32.93 -20.97
C TRP A 293 -35.44 -31.70 -20.31
N MET A 294 -36.38 -31.87 -19.38
CA MET A 294 -37.06 -30.75 -18.70
C MET A 294 -36.09 -29.95 -17.83
N LYS A 295 -35.23 -30.60 -17.03
CA LYS A 295 -34.26 -29.90 -16.16
C LYS A 295 -33.34 -28.95 -16.95
N PRO A 296 -32.57 -29.39 -17.98
CA PRO A 296 -31.67 -28.49 -18.70
C PRO A 296 -32.43 -27.41 -19.46
N PHE A 297 -33.61 -27.70 -20.03
CA PHE A 297 -34.43 -26.68 -20.71
C PHE A 297 -34.87 -25.58 -19.75
N LEU A 298 -35.50 -25.93 -18.61
CA LEU A 298 -35.88 -24.94 -17.59
C LEU A 298 -34.67 -24.15 -17.07
N SER A 299 -33.55 -24.81 -16.83
CA SER A 299 -32.32 -24.16 -16.33
C SER A 299 -31.75 -23.17 -17.35
N LEU A 300 -31.76 -23.53 -18.64
CA LEU A 300 -31.32 -22.67 -19.73
C LEU A 300 -32.26 -21.47 -19.90
N THR A 301 -33.59 -21.67 -19.89
CA THR A 301 -34.58 -20.60 -19.99
C THR A 301 -34.48 -19.63 -18.81
N PHE A 302 -34.43 -20.14 -17.57
CA PHE A 302 -34.25 -19.30 -16.37
C PHE A 302 -32.91 -18.56 -16.40
N GLY A 303 -31.82 -19.25 -16.76
CA GLY A 303 -30.50 -18.66 -16.93
C GLY A 303 -30.46 -17.50 -17.93
N THR A 304 -31.10 -17.69 -19.08
CA THR A 304 -31.01 -16.76 -20.22
C THR A 304 -32.03 -15.62 -20.16
N VAL A 305 -33.26 -15.89 -19.73
CA VAL A 305 -34.37 -14.92 -19.75
C VAL A 305 -34.45 -14.14 -18.44
N TRP A 306 -34.07 -14.74 -17.31
CA TRP A 306 -34.16 -14.11 -16.00
C TRP A 306 -32.79 -13.73 -15.44
N VAL A 307 -31.88 -14.70 -15.29
CA VAL A 307 -30.64 -14.52 -14.54
C VAL A 307 -29.67 -13.57 -15.26
N LEU A 308 -29.43 -13.78 -16.56
CA LEU A 308 -28.50 -12.97 -17.34
C LEU A 308 -28.94 -11.49 -17.48
N PRO A 309 -30.19 -11.14 -17.86
CA PRO A 309 -30.63 -9.76 -17.93
C PRO A 309 -30.62 -9.07 -16.56
N LEU A 310 -31.06 -9.75 -15.50
CA LEU A 310 -31.05 -9.23 -14.14
C LEU A 310 -29.62 -8.96 -13.65
N PHE A 311 -28.66 -9.84 -13.98
CA PHE A 311 -27.24 -9.62 -13.69
C PHE A 311 -26.68 -8.38 -14.40
N LEU A 312 -26.93 -8.23 -15.71
CA LEU A 312 -26.46 -7.09 -16.49
C LEU A 312 -27.05 -5.76 -16.00
N LEU A 313 -28.36 -5.73 -15.73
CA LEU A 313 -29.03 -4.56 -15.16
C LEU A 313 -28.52 -4.24 -13.75
N SER A 314 -28.33 -5.26 -12.90
CA SER A 314 -27.78 -5.07 -11.55
C SER A 314 -26.40 -4.41 -11.60
N ARG A 315 -25.50 -4.83 -12.50
CA ARG A 315 -24.18 -4.22 -12.65
C ARG A 315 -24.25 -2.72 -12.98
N ILE A 316 -25.11 -2.32 -13.92
CA ILE A 316 -25.28 -0.91 -14.29
C ILE A 316 -25.79 -0.09 -13.09
N VAL A 317 -26.85 -0.58 -12.43
CA VAL A 317 -27.49 0.12 -11.32
C VAL A 317 -26.57 0.18 -10.08
N ASN A 318 -25.85 -0.91 -9.79
CA ASN A 318 -24.86 -0.99 -8.73
C ASN A 318 -23.76 0.06 -8.95
N SER A 319 -23.18 0.17 -10.16
CA SER A 319 -22.16 1.19 -10.46
C SER A 319 -22.63 2.62 -10.21
N LEU A 320 -23.88 2.96 -10.53
CA LEU A 320 -24.45 4.27 -10.22
C LEU A 320 -24.59 4.51 -8.71
N TRP A 321 -25.05 3.50 -7.96
CA TRP A 321 -25.14 3.57 -6.50
C TRP A 321 -23.77 3.66 -5.83
N PHE A 322 -22.77 2.94 -6.34
CA PHE A 322 -21.39 2.97 -5.86
C PHE A 322 -20.77 4.37 -6.02
N GLN A 323 -21.01 5.06 -7.14
CA GLN A 323 -20.60 6.45 -7.34
C GLN A 323 -21.31 7.42 -6.37
N ASP A 324 -22.62 7.29 -6.17
CA ASP A 324 -23.38 8.08 -5.19
C ASP A 324 -22.85 7.90 -3.74
N ILE A 325 -22.51 6.66 -3.37
CA ILE A 325 -21.94 6.30 -2.06
C ILE A 325 -20.54 6.90 -1.91
N ALA A 326 -19.68 6.73 -2.91
CA ALA A 326 -18.33 7.25 -2.94
C ALA A 326 -18.26 8.77 -2.81
N GLU A 327 -19.03 9.51 -3.64
CA GLU A 327 -19.05 10.97 -3.61
C GLU A 327 -19.47 11.48 -2.23
N SER A 328 -20.42 10.81 -1.59
CA SER A 328 -20.93 11.19 -0.27
C SER A 328 -19.94 10.85 0.86
N ALA A 329 -19.26 9.70 0.78
CA ALA A 329 -18.18 9.33 1.71
C ALA A 329 -16.99 10.29 1.60
N TYR A 330 -16.57 10.62 0.38
CA TYR A 330 -15.52 11.60 0.12
C TYR A 330 -15.89 12.97 0.71
N ARG A 331 -17.12 13.45 0.45
CA ARG A 331 -17.61 14.75 0.96
C ARG A 331 -17.64 14.87 2.47
N HIS A 332 -17.93 13.77 3.17
CA HIS A 332 -17.92 13.74 4.62
C HIS A 332 -16.52 13.88 5.22
N ARG A 333 -15.49 13.30 4.57
CA ARG A 333 -14.10 13.28 5.08
C ARG A 333 -13.21 14.40 4.57
N GLN A 334 -13.26 14.68 3.27
CA GLN A 334 -12.25 15.44 2.53
C GLN A 334 -12.82 16.69 1.84
N GLY A 335 -14.13 16.92 1.94
CA GLY A 335 -14.79 18.10 1.38
C GLY A 335 -15.16 17.94 -0.10
N ARG A 336 -15.06 19.01 -0.89
CA ARG A 336 -15.53 18.95 -2.30
C ARG A 336 -14.56 18.13 -3.15
N PRO A 337 -15.05 17.27 -4.06
CA PRO A 337 -14.19 16.56 -5.01
C PRO A 337 -13.51 17.55 -5.97
N LEU A 338 -12.28 17.24 -6.34
CA LEU A 338 -11.52 17.99 -7.34
C LEU A 338 -12.02 17.61 -8.74
N LEU A 339 -12.71 18.54 -9.41
CA LEU A 339 -13.04 18.37 -10.82
C LEU A 339 -11.77 18.52 -11.66
N LEU A 340 -11.35 17.45 -12.33
CA LEU A 340 -10.33 17.52 -13.38
C LEU A 340 -10.79 18.51 -14.47
N SER A 341 -9.89 19.39 -14.90
CA SER A 341 -10.25 20.57 -15.71
C SER A 341 -10.75 20.27 -17.14
N SER A 342 -10.78 19.00 -17.55
CA SER A 342 -11.32 18.58 -18.84
C SER A 342 -12.05 17.25 -18.75
N VAL A 343 -13.29 17.24 -19.26
CA VAL A 343 -14.11 16.03 -19.44
C VAL A 343 -13.43 15.01 -20.37
N SER A 344 -12.64 15.45 -21.36
CA SER A 344 -11.95 14.53 -22.26
C SER A 344 -10.87 13.71 -21.55
N LYS A 345 -10.12 14.32 -20.63
CA LYS A 345 -9.14 13.62 -19.77
C LYS A 345 -9.85 12.62 -18.85
N LEU A 346 -10.98 13.02 -18.27
CA LEU A 346 -11.79 12.19 -17.39
C LEU A 346 -12.28 10.91 -18.10
N VAL A 347 -12.81 11.05 -19.32
CA VAL A 347 -13.28 9.92 -20.13
C VAL A 347 -12.11 9.03 -20.56
N ALA A 348 -10.98 9.59 -20.98
CA ALA A 348 -9.79 8.83 -21.35
C ALA A 348 -9.24 7.99 -20.17
N ASP A 349 -9.08 8.60 -18.99
CA ASP A 349 -8.64 7.90 -17.77
C ASP A 349 -9.60 6.78 -17.36
N THR A 350 -10.93 7.04 -17.45
CA THR A 350 -11.96 6.04 -17.14
C THR A 350 -11.91 4.85 -18.10
N LEU A 351 -11.82 5.09 -19.42
CA LEU A 351 -11.73 4.04 -20.44
C LEU A 351 -10.43 3.23 -20.31
N PHE A 352 -9.31 3.90 -20.05
CA PHE A 352 -8.02 3.25 -19.84
C PHE A 352 -8.01 2.42 -18.56
N SER A 353 -8.61 2.92 -17.47
CA SER A 353 -8.76 2.16 -16.21
C SER A 353 -9.61 0.90 -16.41
N ILE A 354 -10.77 1.00 -17.08
CA ILE A 354 -11.61 -0.17 -17.41
C ILE A 354 -10.81 -1.20 -18.22
N LEU A 355 -10.04 -0.78 -19.23
CA LEU A 355 -9.22 -1.69 -20.03
C LEU A 355 -8.14 -2.39 -19.19
N VAL A 356 -7.36 -1.62 -18.41
CA VAL A 356 -6.29 -2.16 -17.55
C VAL A 356 -6.87 -3.11 -16.49
N GLN A 357 -8.00 -2.76 -15.86
CA GLN A 357 -8.70 -3.60 -14.90
C GLN A 357 -9.19 -4.91 -15.52
N ALA A 358 -9.73 -4.88 -16.75
CA ALA A 358 -10.19 -6.08 -17.46
C ALA A 358 -9.03 -6.99 -17.86
N LEU A 359 -7.92 -6.40 -18.35
CA LEU A 359 -6.69 -7.14 -18.65
C LEU A 359 -6.06 -7.75 -17.38
N PHE A 360 -6.10 -7.05 -16.24
CA PHE A 360 -5.57 -7.54 -14.98
C PHE A 360 -6.40 -8.68 -14.39
N LEU A 361 -7.73 -8.62 -14.53
CA LEU A 361 -8.62 -9.74 -14.23
C LEU A 361 -8.27 -10.97 -15.10
N GLY A 362 -8.05 -10.77 -16.40
CA GLY A 362 -7.59 -11.82 -17.31
C GLY A 362 -6.22 -12.39 -16.92
N GLN A 363 -5.27 -11.53 -16.53
CA GLN A 363 -3.96 -11.96 -16.02
C GLN A 363 -4.10 -12.85 -14.78
N GLY A 364 -4.93 -12.47 -13.80
CA GLY A 364 -5.19 -13.29 -12.63
C GLY A 364 -5.78 -14.66 -12.97
N MET A 365 -6.73 -14.71 -13.92
CA MET A 365 -7.30 -15.97 -14.41
C MET A 365 -6.27 -16.85 -15.13
N LEU A 366 -5.35 -16.28 -15.91
CA LEU A 366 -4.28 -17.03 -16.57
C LEU A 366 -3.25 -17.57 -15.57
N VAL A 367 -2.89 -16.77 -14.57
CA VAL A 367 -1.92 -17.17 -13.53
C VAL A 367 -2.48 -18.28 -12.61
N SER A 368 -3.80 -18.39 -12.46
CA SER A 368 -4.43 -19.55 -11.79
C SER A 368 -4.18 -20.89 -12.49
N GLN A 369 -3.79 -20.89 -13.77
CA GLN A 369 -3.53 -22.10 -14.58
C GLN A 369 -2.06 -22.56 -14.53
N VAL A 370 -1.21 -21.91 -13.71
CA VAL A 370 0.19 -22.33 -13.51
C VAL A 370 0.23 -23.77 -12.96
N PRO A 371 1.10 -24.67 -13.48
CA PRO A 371 1.12 -26.10 -13.13
C PRO A 371 1.56 -26.44 -11.69
N LEU A 372 1.58 -25.45 -10.79
CA LEU A 372 1.82 -25.58 -9.35
C LEU A 372 0.59 -25.03 -8.62
N PRO A 373 -0.43 -25.87 -8.30
CA PRO A 373 -1.75 -25.40 -7.89
C PRO A 373 -1.75 -24.43 -6.69
N ALA A 374 -0.93 -24.69 -5.67
CA ALA A 374 -0.83 -23.82 -4.50
C ALA A 374 -0.28 -22.41 -4.83
N ILE A 375 0.63 -22.32 -5.80
CA ILE A 375 1.21 -21.04 -6.24
C ILE A 375 0.24 -20.32 -7.19
N GLY A 376 -0.43 -21.05 -8.09
CA GLY A 376 -1.47 -20.51 -8.96
C GLY A 376 -2.62 -19.88 -8.16
N GLU A 377 -3.18 -20.61 -7.18
CA GLU A 377 -4.25 -20.10 -6.30
C GLU A 377 -3.81 -18.88 -5.47
N LEU A 378 -2.58 -18.88 -4.94
CA LEU A 378 -2.03 -17.77 -4.19
C LEU A 378 -1.88 -16.52 -5.06
N LEU A 379 -1.28 -16.67 -6.25
CA LEU A 379 -1.07 -15.55 -7.16
C LEU A 379 -2.40 -15.01 -7.67
N GLU A 380 -3.38 -15.87 -8.01
CA GLU A 380 -4.75 -15.44 -8.32
C GLU A 380 -5.34 -14.64 -7.15
N LEU A 381 -5.21 -15.12 -5.91
CA LEU A 381 -5.69 -14.41 -4.72
C LEU A 381 -5.03 -13.03 -4.57
N ILE A 382 -3.71 -12.91 -4.74
CA ILE A 382 -2.99 -11.63 -4.70
C ILE A 382 -3.50 -10.68 -5.78
N HIS A 383 -3.69 -11.15 -7.03
CA HIS A 383 -4.28 -10.35 -8.10
C HIS A 383 -5.69 -9.86 -7.74
N MET A 384 -6.55 -10.74 -7.20
CA MET A 384 -7.91 -10.37 -6.81
C MET A 384 -7.92 -9.36 -5.65
N CYS A 385 -7.02 -9.49 -4.67
CA CYS A 385 -6.88 -8.53 -3.58
C CYS A 385 -6.48 -7.14 -4.12
N LEU A 386 -5.45 -7.07 -4.96
CA LEU A 386 -4.96 -5.81 -5.55
C LEU A 386 -6.01 -5.18 -6.49
N LEU A 387 -6.74 -5.99 -7.26
CA LEU A 387 -7.81 -5.54 -8.15
C LEU A 387 -8.99 -4.95 -7.35
N TYR A 388 -9.42 -5.61 -6.27
CA TYR A 388 -10.51 -5.13 -5.43
C TYR A 388 -10.12 -3.92 -4.59
N ALA A 389 -8.86 -3.85 -4.15
CA ALA A 389 -8.31 -2.65 -3.54
C ALA A 389 -8.30 -1.47 -4.53
N LEU A 390 -7.83 -1.69 -5.77
CA LEU A 390 -7.91 -0.68 -6.84
C LEU A 390 -9.35 -0.24 -7.08
N TYR A 391 -10.31 -1.16 -7.22
CA TYR A 391 -11.72 -0.84 -7.39
C TYR A 391 -12.26 0.06 -6.27
N ALA A 392 -11.96 -0.24 -5.00
CA ALA A 392 -12.48 0.51 -3.86
C ALA A 392 -11.81 1.88 -3.70
N PHE A 393 -10.48 1.96 -3.85
CA PHE A 393 -9.72 3.20 -3.70
C PHE A 393 -9.81 4.13 -4.91
N GLU A 394 -10.08 3.62 -6.12
CA GLU A 394 -10.25 4.44 -7.32
C GLU A 394 -11.32 5.52 -7.12
N TYR A 395 -12.44 5.20 -6.48
CA TYR A 395 -13.48 6.19 -6.12
C TYR A 395 -12.96 7.37 -5.28
N LYS A 396 -12.01 7.13 -4.37
CA LYS A 396 -11.36 8.19 -3.56
C LYS A 396 -10.35 8.97 -4.41
N TRP A 397 -9.47 8.26 -5.10
CA TRP A 397 -8.38 8.86 -5.87
C TRP A 397 -8.85 9.65 -7.10
N PHE A 398 -9.96 9.23 -7.71
CA PHE A 398 -10.65 9.97 -8.77
C PHE A 398 -11.17 11.32 -8.25
N ASN A 399 -11.79 11.35 -7.07
CA ASN A 399 -12.20 12.58 -6.39
C ASN A 399 -11.01 13.44 -5.91
N MET A 400 -9.82 12.87 -5.75
CA MET A 400 -8.55 13.58 -5.53
C MET A 400 -7.87 14.05 -6.84
N GLY A 401 -8.41 13.73 -8.02
CA GLY A 401 -7.81 14.05 -9.32
C GLY A 401 -6.53 13.27 -9.65
N TRP A 402 -6.30 12.10 -9.06
CA TRP A 402 -5.14 11.25 -9.42
C TRP A 402 -5.40 10.51 -10.73
N GLU A 403 -4.48 10.56 -11.68
CA GLU A 403 -4.51 9.78 -12.92
C GLU A 403 -4.18 8.29 -12.67
N LEU A 404 -4.63 7.39 -13.55
CA LEU A 404 -4.48 5.93 -13.38
C LEU A 404 -3.03 5.50 -13.11
N HIS A 405 -2.04 6.00 -13.85
CA HIS A 405 -0.64 5.63 -13.64
C HIS A 405 -0.16 5.89 -12.20
N ARG A 406 -0.64 6.98 -11.58
CA ARG A 406 -0.37 7.28 -10.17
C ARG A 406 -1.07 6.29 -9.23
N ARG A 407 -2.34 5.94 -9.50
CA ARG A 407 -3.11 4.95 -8.71
C ARG A 407 -2.42 3.59 -8.72
N LEU A 408 -2.02 3.10 -9.90
CA LEU A 408 -1.35 1.82 -10.07
C LEU A 408 0.03 1.82 -9.40
N THR A 409 0.87 2.82 -9.66
CA THR A 409 2.21 2.93 -9.04
C THR A 409 2.12 2.98 -7.51
N PHE A 410 1.12 3.67 -6.96
CA PHE A 410 0.90 3.75 -5.51
C PHE A 410 0.49 2.40 -4.90
N ILE A 411 -0.28 1.59 -5.64
CA ILE A 411 -0.60 0.21 -5.23
C ILE A 411 0.64 -0.69 -5.31
N GLU A 412 1.39 -0.66 -6.42
CA GLU A 412 2.59 -1.49 -6.59
C GLU A 412 3.65 -1.20 -5.50
N ALA A 413 3.84 0.07 -5.14
CA ALA A 413 4.79 0.50 -4.11
C ALA A 413 4.35 0.21 -2.66
N ASN A 414 3.05 0.04 -2.40
CA ASN A 414 2.52 -0.20 -1.06
C ASN A 414 1.64 -1.46 -1.02
N TRP A 415 2.01 -2.45 -1.84
CA TRP A 415 1.23 -3.66 -2.08
C TRP A 415 0.83 -4.45 -0.81
N PRO A 416 1.61 -4.51 0.31
CA PRO A 416 1.20 -5.28 1.48
C PRO A 416 -0.11 -4.77 2.08
N TYR A 417 -0.24 -3.45 2.19
CA TYR A 417 -1.47 -2.82 2.68
C TYR A 417 -2.67 -3.13 1.77
N PHE A 418 -2.50 -3.04 0.45
CA PHE A 418 -3.58 -3.28 -0.50
C PHE A 418 -3.97 -4.75 -0.64
N VAL A 419 -3.01 -5.68 -0.52
CA VAL A 419 -3.33 -7.11 -0.40
C VAL A 419 -4.18 -7.35 0.85
N GLY A 420 -3.74 -6.84 2.01
CA GLY A 420 -4.51 -6.94 3.26
C GLY A 420 -5.92 -6.36 3.15
N PHE A 421 -6.06 -5.18 2.54
CA PHE A 421 -7.36 -4.51 2.35
C PHE A 421 -8.29 -5.26 1.39
N GLY A 422 -7.78 -5.80 0.28
CA GLY A 422 -8.58 -6.56 -0.67
C GLY A 422 -8.94 -7.97 -0.20
N PHE A 423 -8.17 -8.53 0.75
CA PHE A 423 -8.24 -9.93 1.16
C PHE A 423 -9.64 -10.43 1.56
N PRO A 424 -10.43 -9.75 2.42
CA PRO A 424 -11.71 -10.30 2.84
C PRO A 424 -12.70 -10.38 1.68
N LEU A 425 -12.73 -9.37 0.79
CA LEU A 425 -13.60 -9.39 -0.38
C LEU A 425 -13.14 -10.46 -1.37
N ALA A 426 -11.83 -10.60 -1.61
CA ALA A 426 -11.27 -11.61 -2.51
C ALA A 426 -11.55 -13.04 -2.03
N VAL A 427 -11.40 -13.32 -0.75
CA VAL A 427 -11.75 -14.64 -0.17
C VAL A 427 -13.26 -14.88 -0.28
N LEU A 428 -14.10 -13.91 0.09
CA LEU A 428 -15.57 -14.07 0.10
C LEU A 428 -16.15 -14.27 -1.31
N THR A 429 -15.63 -13.59 -2.34
CA THR A 429 -16.08 -13.79 -3.73
C THR A 429 -15.56 -15.09 -4.35
N GLN A 430 -14.50 -15.70 -3.79
CA GLN A 430 -13.97 -17.01 -4.21
C GLN A 430 -14.61 -18.22 -3.50
N LEU A 431 -15.48 -18.02 -2.49
CA LEU A 431 -16.21 -19.14 -1.86
C LEU A 431 -17.26 -19.79 -2.78
N PRO A 432 -18.07 -19.04 -3.55
CA PRO A 432 -19.07 -19.63 -4.44
C PRO A 432 -18.43 -20.20 -5.69
N ASN A 433 -18.82 -21.42 -6.08
CA ASN A 433 -18.37 -22.04 -7.35
C ASN A 433 -19.03 -21.42 -8.61
N SER A 434 -19.93 -20.43 -8.45
CA SER A 434 -20.64 -19.76 -9.55
C SER A 434 -20.22 -18.30 -9.63
N HIS A 435 -19.73 -17.87 -10.80
CA HIS A 435 -19.37 -16.47 -11.06
C HIS A 435 -20.54 -15.50 -10.88
N VAL A 436 -21.78 -15.95 -11.10
CA VAL A 436 -22.99 -15.16 -10.86
C VAL A 436 -23.17 -14.89 -9.37
N ILE A 437 -23.05 -15.92 -8.54
CA ILE A 437 -23.15 -15.79 -7.07
C ILE A 437 -21.97 -14.99 -6.52
N SER A 438 -20.75 -15.22 -7.04
CA SER A 438 -19.56 -14.42 -6.73
C SER A 438 -19.80 -12.92 -7.00
N GLY A 439 -20.43 -12.59 -8.14
CA GLY A 439 -20.86 -11.23 -8.47
C GLY A 439 -21.94 -10.65 -7.55
N CYS A 440 -22.83 -11.49 -7.01
CA CYS A 440 -23.81 -11.08 -5.99
C CYS A 440 -23.09 -10.71 -4.68
N VAL A 441 -22.21 -11.59 -4.19
CA VAL A 441 -21.40 -11.38 -2.98
C VAL A 441 -20.56 -10.11 -3.11
N PHE A 442 -19.89 -9.93 -4.25
CA PHE A 442 -19.16 -8.69 -4.56
C PHE A 442 -20.09 -7.48 -4.44
N SER A 443 -21.23 -7.49 -5.12
CA SER A 443 -22.13 -6.32 -5.17
C SER A 443 -22.73 -5.95 -3.81
N ILE A 444 -23.01 -6.95 -2.95
CA ILE A 444 -23.49 -6.74 -1.58
C ILE A 444 -22.43 -6.07 -0.70
N LEU A 445 -21.19 -6.55 -0.77
CA LEU A 445 -20.12 -6.13 0.13
C LEU A 445 -19.38 -4.88 -0.34
N PHE A 446 -19.20 -4.70 -1.65
CA PHE A 446 -18.37 -3.65 -2.24
C PHE A 446 -18.74 -2.21 -1.81
N PRO A 447 -20.04 -1.82 -1.61
CA PRO A 447 -20.41 -0.56 -0.94
C PRO A 447 -19.64 -0.26 0.35
N LEU A 448 -19.41 -1.28 1.17
CA LEU A 448 -18.70 -1.14 2.44
C LEU A 448 -17.21 -0.87 2.20
N PHE A 449 -16.61 -1.55 1.21
CA PHE A 449 -15.22 -1.35 0.82
C PHE A 449 -14.97 0.04 0.22
N ILE A 450 -15.93 0.61 -0.52
CA ILE A 450 -15.87 2.01 -1.00
C ILE A 450 -15.81 2.98 0.18
N VAL A 451 -16.66 2.79 1.20
CA VAL A 451 -16.65 3.62 2.42
C VAL A 451 -15.34 3.43 3.18
N SER A 452 -14.91 2.19 3.43
CA SER A 452 -13.61 1.86 4.03
C SER A 452 -12.45 2.54 3.30
N GLY A 453 -12.39 2.47 1.98
CA GLY A 453 -11.30 3.06 1.17
C GLY A 453 -11.25 4.59 1.28
N ASN A 454 -12.42 5.25 1.26
CA ASN A 454 -12.54 6.70 1.48
C ASN A 454 -12.04 7.12 2.87
N GLU A 455 -12.35 6.34 3.90
CA GLU A 455 -11.94 6.58 5.29
C GLU A 455 -10.46 6.31 5.55
N ALA A 456 -9.92 5.26 4.93
CA ALA A 456 -8.63 4.67 5.24
C ALA A 456 -7.43 5.56 4.91
N GLN A 457 -6.33 5.33 5.65
CA GLN A 457 -5.02 5.93 5.41
C GLN A 457 -4.02 4.79 5.18
N PRO A 458 -3.70 4.46 3.92
CA PRO A 458 -2.77 3.38 3.60
C PRO A 458 -1.43 3.52 4.31
N VAL A 459 -0.97 2.44 4.92
CA VAL A 459 0.38 2.38 5.51
C VAL A 459 1.40 2.30 4.37
N THR A 460 2.30 3.29 4.29
CA THR A 460 3.27 3.43 3.19
C THR A 460 4.71 3.22 3.63
N GLY A 461 5.60 2.90 2.68
CA GLY A 461 7.05 2.87 2.93
C GLY A 461 7.51 1.70 3.82
N VAL A 462 6.81 0.58 3.76
CA VAL A 462 7.08 -0.66 4.54
C VAL A 462 7.86 -1.73 3.78
N CYS A 463 8.02 -1.58 2.47
CA CYS A 463 8.71 -2.53 1.61
C CYS A 463 9.30 -1.77 0.42
N ASP A 464 10.60 -1.95 0.19
CA ASP A 464 11.34 -1.23 -0.87
C ASP A 464 11.28 -1.95 -2.23
N CYS A 465 10.64 -3.13 -2.27
CA CYS A 465 10.42 -3.92 -3.49
C CYS A 465 9.00 -3.71 -4.03
N PRO A 466 8.79 -2.83 -5.03
CA PRO A 466 7.47 -2.61 -5.62
C PRO A 466 7.02 -3.82 -6.45
N LEU A 467 5.81 -4.30 -6.20
CA LEU A 467 5.28 -5.50 -6.84
C LEU A 467 4.66 -5.15 -8.21
N LYS A 468 5.47 -5.24 -9.27
CA LYS A 468 5.18 -4.76 -10.65
C LYS A 468 4.12 -5.55 -11.45
N LEU A 469 3.08 -6.07 -10.80
CA LEU A 469 2.05 -6.89 -11.44
C LEU A 469 1.17 -6.14 -12.46
N PHE A 470 1.04 -4.81 -12.38
CA PHE A 470 0.27 -4.06 -13.39
C PHE A 470 1.08 -3.73 -14.65
N SER A 471 2.41 -3.87 -14.60
CA SER A 471 3.29 -3.51 -15.72
C SER A 471 2.99 -4.28 -17.03
N PRO A 472 2.72 -5.61 -17.03
CA PRO A 472 2.36 -6.33 -18.26
C PRO A 472 1.04 -5.85 -18.88
N VAL A 473 0.02 -5.59 -18.07
CA VAL A 473 -1.29 -5.13 -18.57
C VAL A 473 -1.26 -3.68 -19.03
N ILE A 474 -0.42 -2.83 -18.43
CA ILE A 474 -0.15 -1.47 -18.94
C ILE A 474 0.51 -1.54 -20.32
N ALA A 475 1.51 -2.42 -20.51
CA ALA A 475 2.18 -2.60 -21.80
C ALA A 475 1.21 -3.07 -22.90
N ILE A 476 0.33 -4.03 -22.58
CA ILE A 476 -0.73 -4.50 -23.49
C ILE A 476 -1.73 -3.36 -23.77
N ALA A 477 -2.22 -2.66 -22.75
CA ALA A 477 -3.18 -1.56 -22.89
C ALA A 477 -2.63 -0.42 -23.78
N ASN A 478 -1.38 -0.01 -23.55
CA ASN A 478 -0.68 0.99 -24.37
C ASN A 478 -0.53 0.51 -25.83
N THR A 479 -0.20 -0.77 -26.04
CA THR A 479 -0.06 -1.35 -27.38
C THR A 479 -1.39 -1.38 -28.13
N LEU A 480 -2.50 -1.67 -27.43
CA LEU A 480 -3.85 -1.61 -28.00
C LEU A 480 -4.25 -0.18 -28.34
N PHE A 481 -4.10 0.76 -27.40
CA PHE A 481 -4.44 2.18 -27.63
C PHE A 481 -3.66 2.78 -28.81
N ASN A 482 -2.34 2.53 -28.89
CA ASN A 482 -1.49 3.02 -29.98
C ASN A 482 -1.79 2.37 -31.34
N LYS A 483 -2.45 1.20 -31.38
CA LYS A 483 -2.90 0.56 -32.63
C LYS A 483 -4.29 1.02 -33.06
N THR A 484 -5.19 1.27 -32.10
CA THR A 484 -6.57 1.71 -32.39
C THR A 484 -6.65 3.21 -32.66
N ILE A 485 -5.88 4.02 -31.94
CA ILE A 485 -5.66 5.44 -32.24
C ILE A 485 -4.39 5.52 -33.09
N GLY A 486 -4.55 5.33 -34.40
CA GLY A 486 -3.44 5.45 -35.35
C GLY A 486 -2.72 6.80 -35.26
N PRO A 487 -1.47 6.90 -35.73
CA PRO A 487 -0.67 8.11 -35.58
C PRO A 487 -1.42 9.31 -36.12
N ALA A 488 -1.67 10.28 -35.25
CA ALA A 488 -2.31 11.53 -35.63
C ALA A 488 -1.43 12.21 -36.69
N ASN A 489 -1.89 12.20 -37.94
CA ASN A 489 -1.27 12.97 -39.01
C ASN A 489 -1.29 14.44 -38.61
N ARG A 490 -0.14 14.94 -38.15
CA ARG A 490 0.13 16.38 -38.09
C ARG A 490 0.05 16.90 -39.53
N ARG A 491 -1.06 17.55 -39.85
CA ARG A 491 -1.21 18.48 -40.96
C ARG A 491 -1.16 19.89 -40.41
#